data_AF-A0A7J7C4K4-F1
#
_entry.id   AF-A0A7J7C4K4-F1
#
_cell.length_a   1.000
_cell.length_b   1.000
_cell.length_c   1.000
_cell.angle_alpha   90.00
_cell.angle_beta   90.00
_cell.angle_gamma   90.00
#
_symmetry.space_group_name_H-M   'P 1'
#
loop_
_entity.id
_entity.type
_entity.pdbx_description
1 polymer ?
#
loop_
_entity_poly.entity_id
_entity_poly.type
_entity_poly.pdbx_seq_one_letter_code
_entity_poly.pdbx_strand_id
1 'polypeptide(L)'
;MKYNTLIRILLLVLAMLAIALQASPHDQQPFLEDDDDTASGHQEHISLGRFLRQRVPMKCNKNPRICRAEGSPGRDCCKKKCVNVKTDRHNCGMCGKKCKYSEICCKGKCVKPMYDKKHCGGCNNKCNKGSACVYGMCSYA
;
A
#
# COMPACT_ATOMS: atom_id res chain seq x y z
N MET A 1 -21.48 34.45 -33.58
CA MET A 1 -21.80 33.15 -34.23
C MET A 1 -20.68 32.10 -34.11
N LYS A 2 -19.39 32.46 -34.30
CA LYS A 2 -18.24 31.54 -34.13
C LYS A 2 -18.05 31.04 -32.69
N TYR A 3 -18.37 31.85 -31.67
CA TYR A 3 -18.25 31.44 -30.27
C TYR A 3 -19.30 30.38 -29.85
N ASN A 4 -20.52 30.49 -30.36
CA ASN A 4 -21.60 29.54 -30.05
C ASN A 4 -21.37 28.17 -30.74
N THR A 5 -20.71 28.16 -31.89
CA THR A 5 -20.26 26.92 -32.56
C THR A 5 -19.09 26.29 -31.81
N LEU A 6 -18.14 27.08 -31.30
CA LEU A 6 -17.05 26.58 -30.46
C LEU A 6 -17.54 25.97 -29.13
N ILE A 7 -18.54 26.58 -28.48
CA ILE A 7 -19.15 26.02 -27.26
C ILE A 7 -19.84 24.69 -27.55
N ARG A 8 -20.58 24.58 -28.66
CA ARG A 8 -21.24 23.32 -29.04
C ARG A 8 -20.24 22.22 -29.32
N ILE A 9 -19.13 22.53 -30.00
CA ILE A 9 -18.05 21.56 -30.25
C ILE A 9 -17.40 21.13 -28.92
N LEU A 10 -17.14 22.06 -28.01
CA LEU A 10 -16.57 21.75 -26.70
C LEU A 10 -17.48 20.84 -25.87
N LEU A 11 -18.79 21.09 -25.87
CA LEU A 11 -19.77 20.24 -25.17
C LEU A 11 -19.87 18.83 -25.76
N LEU A 12 -19.80 18.70 -27.10
CA LEU A 12 -19.78 17.39 -27.76
C LEU A 12 -18.51 16.60 -27.45
N VAL A 13 -17.35 17.25 -27.41
CA VAL A 13 -16.07 16.60 -27.04
C VAL A 13 -16.09 16.14 -25.58
N LEU A 14 -16.61 16.95 -24.66
CA LEU A 14 -16.73 16.58 -23.24
C LEU A 14 -17.72 15.42 -23.02
N ALA A 15 -18.82 15.37 -23.78
CA ALA A 15 -19.77 14.26 -23.73
C ALA A 15 -19.15 12.94 -24.24
N MET A 16 -18.33 12.99 -25.29
CA MET A 16 -17.63 11.81 -25.82
C MET A 16 -16.54 11.29 -24.88
N LEU A 17 -15.84 12.17 -24.15
CA LEU A 17 -14.87 11.75 -23.13
C LEU A 17 -15.53 11.05 -21.92
N ALA A 18 -16.79 11.35 -21.61
CA ALA A 18 -17.50 10.71 -20.50
C ALA A 18 -17.90 9.24 -20.79
N ILE A 19 -18.05 8.87 -22.07
CA ILE A 19 -18.47 7.52 -22.49
C ILE A 19 -17.31 6.51 -22.38
N ALA A 20 -16.06 6.98 -22.32
CA ALA A 20 -14.87 6.11 -22.18
C ALA A 20 -14.62 5.60 -20.74
N LEU A 21 -15.38 6.05 -19.73
CA LEU A 21 -15.14 5.73 -18.32
C LEU A 21 -15.94 4.52 -17.79
N GLN A 22 -16.79 3.87 -18.60
CA GLN A 22 -17.66 2.77 -18.13
C GLN A 22 -17.34 1.38 -18.69
N ALA A 23 -16.33 1.23 -19.55
CA ALA A 23 -15.89 -0.09 -20.01
C ALA A 23 -14.82 -0.65 -19.05
N SER A 24 -15.24 -1.12 -17.86
CA SER A 24 -14.40 -2.04 -17.08
C SER A 24 -14.62 -3.44 -17.64
N PRO A 25 -13.59 -4.12 -18.19
CA PRO A 25 -13.71 -5.52 -18.52
C PRO A 25 -13.80 -6.30 -17.21
N HIS A 26 -14.91 -7.01 -17.02
CA HIS A 26 -14.98 -8.16 -16.12
C HIS A 26 -14.20 -9.29 -16.81
N ASP A 27 -12.90 -9.39 -16.51
CA ASP A 27 -12.12 -10.56 -16.87
C ASP A 27 -12.22 -11.58 -15.72
N GLN A 28 -13.24 -12.44 -15.83
CA GLN A 28 -13.26 -13.71 -15.15
C GLN A 28 -12.39 -14.66 -15.98
N GLN A 29 -11.27 -15.13 -15.45
CA GLN A 29 -10.87 -16.51 -15.66
C GLN A 29 -9.89 -16.98 -14.56
N PRO A 30 -10.11 -18.18 -13.98
CA PRO A 30 -9.35 -18.73 -12.87
C PRO A 30 -8.07 -19.43 -13.36
N PHE A 31 -7.01 -19.44 -12.57
CA PHE A 31 -6.04 -20.54 -12.59
C PHE A 31 -5.44 -20.73 -11.21
N LEU A 32 -5.58 -21.96 -10.71
CA LEU A 32 -4.99 -22.50 -9.50
C LEU A 32 -3.50 -22.69 -9.77
N GLU A 33 -2.64 -22.07 -8.98
CA GLU A 33 -1.30 -22.59 -8.71
C GLU A 33 -1.23 -22.81 -7.19
N ASP A 34 -1.40 -24.09 -6.83
CA ASP A 34 -1.16 -24.60 -5.49
C ASP A 34 0.33 -24.50 -5.17
N ASP A 35 0.72 -23.46 -4.45
CA ASP A 35 2.00 -23.46 -3.74
C ASP A 35 1.79 -24.13 -2.36
N ASP A 36 2.08 -25.42 -2.36
CA ASP A 36 2.23 -26.30 -1.19
C ASP A 36 3.31 -25.74 -0.25
N ASP A 37 2.87 -25.00 0.77
CA ASP A 37 3.63 -24.82 2.00
C ASP A 37 3.04 -25.76 3.07
N THR A 38 3.41 -27.03 2.95
CA THR A 38 3.33 -28.12 3.92
C THR A 38 3.17 -27.61 5.36
N ALA A 39 1.93 -27.63 5.84
CA ALA A 39 1.62 -27.61 7.27
C ALA A 39 1.47 -29.06 7.72
N SER A 40 2.58 -29.68 8.13
CA SER A 40 2.54 -30.93 8.89
C SER A 40 1.60 -30.76 10.08
N GLY A 41 0.52 -31.54 10.08
CA GLY A 41 -0.51 -31.51 11.09
C GLY A 41 -0.14 -32.29 12.34
N HIS A 42 -0.97 -32.12 13.37
CA HIS A 42 -1.49 -33.27 14.09
C HIS A 42 -2.98 -33.02 14.31
N GLN A 43 -3.76 -33.80 13.58
CA GLN A 43 -5.19 -33.96 13.79
C GLN A 43 -5.31 -35.28 14.57
N GLU A 44 -5.50 -35.19 15.88
CA GLU A 44 -5.98 -36.32 16.66
C GLU A 44 -7.48 -36.13 16.91
N HIS A 45 -8.28 -36.95 16.24
CA HIS A 45 -9.64 -37.22 16.67
C HIS A 45 -9.56 -38.21 17.83
N ILE A 46 -9.70 -37.73 19.07
CA ILE A 46 -10.10 -38.56 20.21
C ILE A 46 -11.15 -37.81 21.06
N SER A 47 -12.17 -38.57 21.41
CA SER A 47 -13.46 -38.33 22.09
C SER A 47 -13.57 -37.30 23.23
N LEU A 48 -14.75 -36.66 23.23
CA LEU A 48 -15.61 -36.27 24.36
C LEU A 48 -14.96 -35.69 25.64
N GLY A 49 -15.01 -34.36 25.79
CA GLY A 49 -14.91 -33.70 27.10
C GLY A 49 -14.19 -32.35 27.08
N ARG A 50 -14.91 -31.27 27.43
CA ARG A 50 -14.47 -29.87 27.55
C ARG A 50 -14.07 -29.18 26.23
N PHE A 51 -15.04 -28.45 25.66
CA PHE A 51 -14.82 -27.40 24.65
C PHE A 51 -14.01 -26.23 25.23
N LEU A 52 -12.71 -26.41 25.46
CA LEU A 52 -11.80 -25.27 25.41
C LEU A 52 -11.73 -24.88 23.94
N ARG A 53 -12.51 -23.85 23.57
CA ARG A 53 -12.49 -23.26 22.22
C ARG A 53 -11.10 -22.69 22.01
N GLN A 54 -10.19 -23.55 21.56
CA GLN A 54 -8.78 -23.25 21.35
C GLN A 54 -8.74 -22.19 20.26
N ARG A 55 -8.67 -20.93 20.69
CA ARG A 55 -8.57 -19.78 19.79
C ARG A 55 -7.18 -19.84 19.19
N VAL A 56 -7.02 -20.61 18.12
CA VAL A 56 -5.82 -20.56 17.30
C VAL A 56 -5.64 -19.10 16.88
N PRO A 57 -4.49 -18.46 17.16
CA PRO A 57 -4.28 -17.08 16.76
C PRO A 57 -4.35 -16.99 15.24
N MET A 58 -5.41 -16.36 14.74
CA MET A 58 -5.67 -16.24 13.31
C MET A 58 -4.70 -15.23 12.71
N LYS A 59 -3.89 -15.69 11.75
CA LYS A 59 -2.96 -14.84 10.99
C LYS A 59 -3.73 -14.00 9.97
N CYS A 60 -3.15 -12.86 9.60
CA CYS A 60 -3.85 -11.91 8.71
C CYS A 60 -4.11 -12.45 7.29
N ASN A 61 -3.39 -13.48 6.84
CA ASN A 61 -3.64 -14.11 5.54
C ASN A 61 -4.97 -14.86 5.51
N LYS A 62 -5.44 -15.36 6.67
CA LYS A 62 -6.76 -16.00 6.81
C LYS A 62 -7.84 -15.01 7.22
N ASN A 63 -7.48 -13.96 7.97
CA ASN A 63 -8.41 -12.91 8.37
C ASN A 63 -7.75 -11.51 8.26
N PRO A 64 -7.80 -10.85 7.09
CA PRO A 64 -7.14 -9.55 6.89
C PRO A 64 -7.67 -8.43 7.78
N ARG A 65 -8.90 -8.58 8.33
CA ARG A 65 -9.50 -7.57 9.20
C ARG A 65 -8.72 -7.37 10.51
N ILE A 66 -7.94 -8.37 10.94
CA ILE A 66 -7.12 -8.26 12.16
C ILE A 66 -6.08 -7.13 12.07
N CYS A 67 -5.64 -6.77 10.86
CA CYS A 67 -4.72 -5.66 10.65
C CYS A 67 -5.37 -4.28 10.83
N ARG A 68 -6.71 -4.20 10.86
CA ARG A 68 -7.43 -2.96 11.10
C ARG A 68 -7.74 -2.73 12.58
N ALA A 69 -7.44 -3.71 13.43
CA ALA A 69 -7.59 -3.58 14.88
C ALA A 69 -6.65 -2.49 15.41
N GLU A 70 -7.09 -1.82 16.47
CA GLU A 70 -6.27 -0.83 17.17
C GLU A 70 -5.01 -1.49 17.76
N GLY A 71 -3.89 -0.77 17.72
CA GLY A 71 -2.58 -1.30 18.14
C GLY A 71 -1.90 -2.23 17.13
N SER A 72 -2.54 -2.54 16.00
CA SER A 72 -1.87 -3.30 14.94
C SER A 72 -0.75 -2.47 14.29
N PRO A 73 0.39 -3.09 13.90
CA PRO A 73 1.50 -2.37 13.27
C PRO A 73 1.17 -1.70 11.93
N GLY A 74 0.05 -2.09 11.31
CA GLY A 74 -0.50 -1.43 10.14
C GLY A 74 -1.63 -2.23 9.51
N ARG A 75 -2.27 -1.66 8.49
CA ARG A 75 -3.52 -2.17 7.91
C ARG A 75 -3.32 -3.22 6.82
N ASP A 76 -2.08 -3.40 6.37
CA ASP A 76 -1.74 -4.23 5.23
C ASP A 76 -1.21 -5.59 5.71
N CYS A 77 -1.72 -6.68 5.14
CA CYS A 77 -1.23 -8.01 5.47
C CYS A 77 -0.12 -8.43 4.51
N CYS A 78 1.12 -8.54 5.00
CA CYS A 78 2.27 -9.02 4.26
C CYS A 78 2.84 -10.28 4.92
N LYS A 79 2.87 -11.41 4.20
CA LYS A 79 3.44 -12.69 4.66
C LYS A 79 3.00 -13.07 6.09
N LYS A 80 1.68 -13.08 6.32
CA LYS A 80 1.05 -13.43 7.61
C LYS A 80 1.24 -12.38 8.74
N LYS A 81 1.89 -11.24 8.47
CA LYS A 81 2.10 -10.14 9.42
C LYS A 81 1.38 -8.87 8.98
N CYS A 82 0.85 -8.12 9.93
CA CYS A 82 0.31 -6.79 9.68
C CYS A 82 1.46 -5.77 9.63
N VAL A 83 1.50 -4.96 8.58
CA VAL A 83 2.49 -3.91 8.35
C VAL A 83 1.80 -2.66 7.82
N ASN A 84 2.51 -1.54 7.86
CA ASN A 84 2.05 -0.30 7.26
C ASN A 84 2.87 -0.01 6.01
N VAL A 85 2.31 -0.24 4.82
CA VAL A 85 3.08 -0.02 3.57
C VAL A 85 3.44 1.44 3.34
N LYS A 86 2.88 2.38 4.10
CA LYS A 86 3.18 3.81 3.97
C LYS A 86 4.44 4.24 4.72
N THR A 87 4.88 3.46 5.71
CA THR A 87 5.97 3.81 6.63
C THR A 87 6.99 2.69 6.83
N ASP A 88 6.62 1.43 6.56
CA ASP A 88 7.55 0.31 6.66
C ASP A 88 8.55 0.31 5.51
N ARG A 89 9.83 0.46 5.86
CA ARG A 89 10.96 0.44 4.92
C ARG A 89 11.10 -0.87 4.15
N HIS A 90 10.63 -1.99 4.71
CA HIS A 90 10.71 -3.32 4.09
C HIS A 90 9.49 -3.67 3.23
N ASN A 91 8.42 -2.87 3.31
CA ASN A 91 7.16 -3.09 2.61
C ASN A 91 6.63 -1.77 2.01
N CYS A 92 7.51 -0.94 1.47
CA CYS A 92 7.18 0.44 1.11
C CYS A 92 6.37 0.53 -0.18
N GLY A 93 5.10 0.89 -0.06
CA GLY A 93 4.12 0.99 -1.14
C GLY A 93 3.49 -0.34 -1.55
N MET A 94 4.15 -1.47 -1.27
CA MET A 94 3.62 -2.82 -1.46
C MET A 94 4.44 -3.82 -0.63
N CYS A 95 3.86 -4.99 -0.36
CA CYS A 95 4.55 -6.06 0.37
C CYS A 95 5.87 -6.46 -0.30
N GLY A 96 6.94 -6.61 0.50
CA GLY A 96 8.26 -7.02 0.03
C GLY A 96 9.07 -5.95 -0.70
N LYS A 97 8.49 -4.78 -1.02
CA LYS A 97 9.22 -3.68 -1.64
C LYS A 97 10.10 -2.96 -0.62
N LYS A 98 11.37 -3.38 -0.55
CA LYS A 98 12.37 -2.79 0.33
C LYS A 98 12.98 -1.53 -0.29
N CYS A 99 13.06 -0.44 0.49
CA CYS A 99 13.81 0.74 0.07
C CYS A 99 15.33 0.49 0.09
N LYS A 100 16.07 1.22 -0.76
CA LYS A 100 17.53 1.07 -0.85
C LYS A 100 18.22 1.48 0.45
N TYR A 101 19.52 1.19 0.54
CA TYR A 101 20.35 1.73 1.60
C TYR A 101 20.28 3.27 1.59
N SER A 102 20.21 3.87 2.79
CA SER A 102 19.94 5.30 3.05
C SER A 102 18.55 5.86 2.69
N GLU A 103 17.62 5.07 2.14
CA GLU A 103 16.24 5.51 1.90
C GLU A 103 15.30 5.17 3.06
N ILE A 104 14.29 6.03 3.26
CA ILE A 104 13.17 5.81 4.19
C ILE A 104 11.87 5.65 3.41
N CYS A 105 10.89 4.95 4.00
CA CYS A 105 9.55 4.89 3.42
C CYS A 105 8.73 6.09 3.89
N CYS A 106 8.32 6.93 2.93
CA CYS A 106 7.48 8.08 3.19
C CYS A 106 6.25 8.03 2.28
N LYS A 107 5.06 7.87 2.89
CA LYS A 107 3.78 7.80 2.17
C LYS A 107 3.78 6.74 1.06
N GLY A 108 4.44 5.60 1.31
CA GLY A 108 4.53 4.49 0.36
C GLY A 108 5.54 4.68 -0.77
N LYS A 109 6.42 5.69 -0.66
CA LYS A 109 7.51 5.93 -1.59
C LYS A 109 8.84 5.92 -0.85
N CYS A 110 9.84 5.28 -1.45
CA CYS A 110 11.21 5.35 -0.95
C CYS A 110 11.78 6.71 -1.32
N VAL A 111 12.25 7.45 -0.32
CA VAL A 111 12.83 8.79 -0.47
C VAL A 111 14.16 8.85 0.24
N LYS A 112 15.06 9.72 -0.24
CA LYS A 112 16.41 9.89 0.32
C LYS A 112 16.43 11.11 1.23
N PRO A 113 16.31 10.96 2.56
CA PRO A 113 16.22 12.11 3.44
C PRO A 113 17.50 12.95 3.47
N MET A 114 18.64 12.42 3.00
CA MET A 114 19.89 13.18 3.00
C MET A 114 19.98 14.26 1.92
N TYR A 115 19.19 14.15 0.84
CA TYR A 115 19.31 15.01 -0.34
C TYR A 115 17.96 15.43 -0.94
N ASP A 116 16.86 14.76 -0.56
CA ASP A 116 15.53 15.10 -1.06
C ASP A 116 15.02 16.36 -0.35
N LYS A 117 14.93 17.45 -1.11
CA LYS A 117 14.42 18.74 -0.63
C LYS A 117 13.01 18.66 -0.01
N LYS A 118 12.16 17.71 -0.41
CA LYS A 118 10.80 17.53 0.12
C LYS A 118 10.75 16.66 1.38
N HIS A 119 11.84 15.94 1.68
CA HIS A 119 11.92 14.94 2.75
C HIS A 119 13.24 15.05 3.52
N CYS A 120 13.77 16.26 3.69
CA CYS A 120 15.12 16.50 4.21
C CYS A 120 15.23 16.14 5.69
N GLY A 121 16.10 15.21 6.05
CA GLY A 121 16.22 14.69 7.43
C GLY A 121 15.03 13.85 7.91
N GLY A 122 13.91 13.81 7.17
CA GLY A 122 12.72 13.10 7.59
C GLY A 122 11.53 13.21 6.62
N CYS A 123 10.56 12.33 6.79
CA CYS A 123 9.37 12.27 5.93
C CYS A 123 8.54 13.55 6.03
N ASN A 124 8.31 14.23 4.89
CA ASN A 124 7.57 15.50 4.76
C ASN A 124 8.25 16.71 5.38
N ASN A 125 9.57 16.66 5.61
CA ASN A 125 10.33 17.83 6.04
C ASN A 125 10.90 18.58 4.83
N LYS A 126 10.11 19.51 4.28
CA LYS A 126 10.49 20.26 3.08
C LYS A 126 11.34 21.48 3.43
N CYS A 127 12.47 21.68 2.74
CA CYS A 127 13.25 22.91 2.86
C CYS A 127 12.59 24.10 2.15
N ASN A 128 12.89 25.31 2.64
CA ASN A 128 12.44 26.57 2.07
C ASN A 128 12.84 26.73 0.59
N LYS A 129 12.16 27.64 -0.12
CA LYS A 129 12.58 28.03 -1.48
C LYS A 129 14.01 28.58 -1.41
N GLY A 130 14.86 28.24 -2.37
CA GLY A 130 16.30 28.55 -2.34
C GLY A 130 17.16 27.53 -1.59
N SER A 131 16.74 27.01 -0.44
CA SER A 131 17.53 26.06 0.35
C SER A 131 17.69 24.69 -0.30
N ALA A 132 18.90 24.12 -0.22
CA ALA A 132 19.19 22.74 -0.59
C ALA A 132 19.06 21.80 0.62
N CYS A 133 18.90 20.50 0.37
CA CYS A 133 19.04 19.48 1.40
C CYS A 133 20.45 18.89 1.31
N VAL A 134 21.25 19.07 2.36
CA VAL A 134 22.64 18.62 2.40
C VAL A 134 22.86 17.84 3.69
N TYR A 135 23.24 16.57 3.56
CA TYR A 135 23.42 15.63 4.67
C TYR A 135 22.22 15.54 5.63
N GLY A 136 21.00 15.73 5.12
CA GLY A 136 19.77 15.68 5.91
C GLY A 136 19.41 16.97 6.64
N MET A 137 20.12 18.07 6.35
CA MET A 137 19.82 19.41 6.89
C MET A 137 19.51 20.37 5.75
N CYS A 138 18.56 21.27 5.98
CA CYS A 138 18.28 22.35 5.04
C CYS A 138 19.38 23.40 5.14
N SER A 139 20.00 23.76 4.01
CA SER A 139 20.99 24.83 3.99
C SER A 139 20.33 26.19 4.29
N TYR A 140 21.06 27.04 5.00
CA TYR A 140 20.77 28.47 5.05
C TYR A 140 21.08 29.04 3.65
N ALA A 141 20.08 29.59 2.98
CA ALA A 141 20.20 30.22 1.68
C ALA A 141 19.90 31.72 1.84
#